data_AF-A0A0J6UN52-F1
#
_entry.id   AF-A0A0J6UN52-F1
#
_cell.length_a   1.000
_cell.length_b   1.000
_cell.length_c   1.000
_cell.angle_alpha   90.00
_cell.angle_beta   90.00
_cell.angle_gamma   90.00
#
_symmetry.space_group_name_H-M   'P 1'
#
loop_
_entity.id
_entity.type
_entity.pdbx_description
1 polymer ?
#
loop_
_entity_poly.entity_id
_entity_poly.type
_entity_poly.pdbx_seq_one_letter_code
_entity_poly.pdbx_strand_id
1 'polypeptide(L)'
;MAPCRPRPSARPSRSSGRPEPMSGSVHPDRVRAALDPRLSDAVVARLLACGRLRERLDARLGRDGAAGDAGHAWLVADPDAAARRAGAVLHGRALRAVLSGPAATALIAAIGREAHALGLRHGARMDLRDDGGDLAGAILHDGHACLGAWLDGQPESLRRAVLLALPPGTPAERRPIDPTLAGVAADILALVERDMRESTDEGSTDD
;
A
#
# COMPACT_ATOMS: atom_id res chain seq x y z
N MET A 1 4.09 64.18 -20.46
CA MET A 1 2.86 63.37 -20.59
C MET A 1 3.22 62.04 -21.22
N ALA A 2 3.33 61.00 -20.40
CA ALA A 2 3.18 59.56 -20.72
C ALA A 2 3.25 58.81 -19.37
N PRO A 3 2.18 58.12 -18.91
CA PRO A 3 2.18 57.47 -17.60
C PRO A 3 2.86 56.09 -17.63
N CYS A 4 3.70 55.85 -16.61
CA CYS A 4 4.24 54.53 -16.27
C CYS A 4 3.10 53.51 -16.07
N ARG A 5 3.12 52.42 -16.84
CA ARG A 5 2.28 51.25 -16.59
C ARG A 5 2.94 50.36 -15.53
N PRO A 6 2.25 49.96 -14.45
CA PRO A 6 2.77 48.94 -13.55
C PRO A 6 2.66 47.55 -14.19
N ARG A 7 3.72 46.76 -14.09
CA ARG A 7 3.76 45.33 -14.46
C ARG A 7 2.85 44.53 -13.51
N PRO A 8 2.04 43.57 -14.00
CA PRO A 8 1.24 42.72 -13.14
C PRO A 8 2.13 41.71 -12.39
N SER A 9 2.00 41.71 -11.06
CA SER A 9 2.62 40.73 -10.17
C SER A 9 2.12 39.32 -10.50
N ALA A 10 3.02 38.44 -10.91
CA ALA A 10 2.76 37.02 -11.03
C ALA A 10 2.37 36.47 -9.65
N ARG A 11 1.15 35.96 -9.53
CA ARG A 11 0.71 35.19 -8.36
C ARG A 11 1.44 33.85 -8.37
N PRO A 12 2.03 33.39 -7.25
CA PRO A 12 2.51 32.02 -7.19
C PRO A 12 1.32 31.08 -7.30
N SER A 13 1.35 30.27 -8.36
CA SER A 13 0.48 29.14 -8.60
C SER A 13 0.49 28.23 -7.37
N ARG A 14 -0.65 28.12 -6.70
CA ARG A 14 -0.88 27.06 -5.71
C ARG A 14 -0.90 25.75 -6.47
N SER A 15 0.21 25.04 -6.48
CA SER A 15 0.23 23.64 -6.89
C SER A 15 -0.69 22.89 -5.93
N SER A 16 -1.84 22.48 -6.44
CA SER A 16 -2.66 21.42 -5.87
C SER A 16 -1.94 20.09 -6.06
N GLY A 17 -0.74 19.98 -5.47
CA GLY A 17 -0.03 18.71 -5.37
C GLY A 17 -0.88 17.82 -4.46
N ARG A 18 -1.46 16.77 -5.03
CA ARG A 18 -1.93 15.63 -4.25
C ARG A 18 -0.75 15.24 -3.36
N PRO A 19 -0.91 15.15 -2.02
CA PRO A 19 0.19 14.67 -1.19
C PRO A 19 0.49 13.25 -1.65
N GLU A 20 1.65 13.08 -2.27
CA GLU A 20 2.24 11.77 -2.57
C GLU A 20 2.20 10.96 -1.26
N PRO A 21 1.70 9.71 -1.28
CA PRO A 21 1.68 8.89 -0.08
C PRO A 21 3.11 8.74 0.40
N MET A 22 3.41 9.32 1.56
CA MET A 22 4.72 9.19 2.19
C MET A 22 4.86 7.74 2.68
N SER A 23 5.52 6.93 1.87
CA SER A 23 5.85 5.54 2.16
C SER A 23 6.49 5.44 3.54
N GLY A 24 6.00 4.52 4.37
CA GLY A 24 6.50 4.28 5.72
C GLY A 24 5.79 5.04 6.84
N SER A 25 4.82 5.93 6.53
CA SER A 25 4.06 6.69 7.53
C SER A 25 2.71 6.05 7.89
N VAL A 26 2.11 6.52 8.98
CA VAL A 26 0.73 6.16 9.37
C VAL A 26 -0.25 6.65 8.32
N HIS A 27 -1.24 5.82 7.97
CA HIS A 27 -2.28 6.17 7.01
C HIS A 27 -3.05 7.42 7.47
N PRO A 28 -3.31 8.40 6.58
CA PRO A 28 -4.01 9.64 6.92
C PRO A 28 -5.33 9.44 7.66
N ASP A 29 -6.13 8.45 7.26
CA ASP A 29 -7.42 8.16 7.91
C ASP A 29 -7.27 7.66 9.36
N ARG A 30 -6.16 6.99 9.68
CA ARG A 30 -5.85 6.59 11.07
C ARG A 30 -5.54 7.81 11.92
N VAL A 31 -4.81 8.78 11.36
CA VAL A 31 -4.53 10.06 12.03
C VAL A 31 -5.82 10.82 12.29
N ARG A 32 -6.73 10.90 11.31
CA ARG A 32 -8.05 11.52 11.49
C ARG A 32 -8.86 10.81 12.57
N ALA A 33 -8.96 9.49 12.51
CA ALA A 33 -9.70 8.70 13.49
C ALA A 33 -9.15 8.87 14.93
N ALA A 34 -7.83 9.01 15.08
CA ALA A 34 -7.18 9.12 16.40
C ALA A 34 -7.13 10.54 16.97
N LEU A 35 -7.23 11.57 16.12
CA LEU A 35 -7.21 12.98 16.53
C LEU A 35 -8.59 13.63 16.46
N ASP A 36 -9.09 13.82 15.23
CA ASP A 36 -10.40 14.39 14.92
C ASP A 36 -10.78 14.00 13.48
N PRO A 37 -11.91 13.29 13.26
CA PRO A 37 -12.38 12.91 11.93
C PRO A 37 -12.60 14.08 10.96
N ARG A 38 -12.75 15.30 11.46
CA ARG A 38 -13.01 16.52 10.66
C ARG A 38 -11.74 17.17 10.12
N LEU A 39 -10.55 16.63 10.43
CA LEU A 39 -9.29 17.19 9.93
C LEU A 39 -9.20 17.10 8.40
N SER A 40 -8.94 18.24 7.76
CA SER A 40 -8.70 18.31 6.32
C SER A 40 -7.41 17.58 5.92
N ASP A 41 -7.36 17.09 4.68
CA ASP A 41 -6.22 16.41 4.07
C ASP A 41 -4.92 17.21 4.18
N ALA A 42 -5.01 18.53 3.95
CA ALA A 42 -3.86 19.43 4.02
C ALA A 42 -3.25 19.48 5.44
N VAL A 43 -4.09 19.44 6.47
CA VAL A 43 -3.62 19.42 7.86
C VAL A 43 -2.97 18.08 8.18
N VAL A 44 -3.61 16.97 7.79
CA VAL A 44 -3.07 15.63 8.03
C VAL A 44 -1.72 15.45 7.31
N ALA A 45 -1.62 15.86 6.04
CA ALA A 45 -0.37 15.83 5.29
C ALA A 45 0.73 16.65 5.99
N ARG A 46 0.40 17.84 6.51
CA ARG A 46 1.36 18.69 7.23
C ARG A 46 1.79 18.09 8.58
N LEU A 47 0.88 17.41 9.28
CA LEU A 47 1.21 16.69 10.51
C LEU A 47 2.20 15.55 10.23
N LEU A 48 1.94 14.75 9.19
CA LEU A 48 2.78 13.62 8.81
C LEU A 48 4.15 14.05 8.24
N ALA A 49 4.21 15.21 7.58
CA ALA A 49 5.47 15.76 7.05
C ALA A 49 6.39 16.33 8.14
N CYS A 50 5.84 16.70 9.31
CA CYS A 50 6.62 17.27 10.39
C CYS A 50 7.20 16.15 11.28
N GLY A 51 8.50 15.89 11.17
CA GLY A 51 9.19 14.79 11.87
C GLY A 51 8.88 14.71 13.38
N ARG A 52 8.98 15.82 14.10
CA ARG A 52 8.66 15.87 15.55
C ARG A 52 7.19 15.54 15.87
N LEU A 53 6.26 15.91 15.00
CA LEU A 53 4.84 15.59 15.20
C LEU A 53 4.54 14.15 14.80
N ARG A 54 5.20 13.65 13.76
CA ARG A 54 5.15 12.25 13.35
C ARG A 54 5.61 11.33 14.47
N GLU A 55 6.75 11.59 15.10
CA GLU A 55 7.22 10.81 16.25
C GLU A 55 6.19 10.79 17.41
N ARG A 56 5.54 11.92 17.68
CA ARG A 56 4.49 11.97 18.71
C ARG A 56 3.22 11.24 18.31
N LEU A 57 2.88 11.22 17.02
CA LEU A 57 1.75 10.47 16.48
C LEU A 57 2.02 8.98 16.54
N ASP A 58 3.22 8.56 16.14
CA ASP A 58 3.68 7.18 16.24
C ASP A 58 3.58 6.72 17.70
N ALA A 59 4.02 7.55 18.66
CA ALA A 59 3.94 7.21 20.08
C ALA A 59 2.52 7.09 20.61
N ARG A 60 1.66 8.01 20.18
CA ARG A 60 0.24 7.98 20.53
C ARG A 60 -0.46 6.75 19.95
N LEU A 61 -0.06 6.30 18.77
CA LEU A 61 -0.64 5.17 18.06
C LEU A 61 0.05 3.84 18.40
N GLY A 62 1.15 3.88 19.16
CA GLY A 62 1.92 2.72 19.57
C GLY A 62 2.77 2.10 18.45
N ARG A 63 3.27 2.89 17.50
CA ARG A 63 4.11 2.44 16.36
C ARG A 63 5.61 2.39 16.68
N ASP A 64 6.03 3.01 17.78
CA ASP A 64 7.45 3.29 18.16
C ASP A 64 8.33 2.04 18.22
N GLY A 65 7.73 0.89 18.53
CA GLY A 65 8.44 -0.38 18.68
C GLY A 65 8.71 -1.11 17.36
N ALA A 66 8.19 -0.65 16.23
CA ALA A 66 8.33 -1.35 14.94
C ALA A 66 9.58 -0.93 14.14
N ALA A 67 10.20 0.20 14.49
CA ALA A 67 11.41 0.68 13.82
C ALA A 67 12.65 -0.23 14.04
N GLY A 68 12.57 -1.19 14.97
CA GLY A 68 13.67 -2.10 15.30
C GLY A 68 13.84 -3.31 14.38
N ASP A 69 12.85 -3.63 13.53
CA ASP A 69 12.93 -4.79 12.64
C ASP A 69 13.21 -4.36 11.19
N ALA A 70 14.50 -4.12 10.90
CA ALA A 70 14.96 -3.76 9.57
C ALA A 70 14.57 -4.81 8.51
N GLY A 71 14.32 -6.07 8.89
CA GLY A 71 13.94 -7.14 7.98
C GLY A 71 12.64 -6.85 7.23
N HIS A 72 11.69 -6.18 7.86
CA HIS A 72 10.36 -5.91 7.31
C HIS A 72 10.12 -4.44 6.93
N ALA A 73 11.19 -3.65 6.80
CA ALA A 73 11.11 -2.24 6.40
C ALA A 73 10.38 -2.06 5.06
N TRP A 74 10.58 -3.00 4.11
CA TRP A 74 9.90 -3.04 2.82
C TRP A 74 8.36 -3.05 2.95
N LEU A 75 7.85 -3.78 3.95
CA LEU A 75 6.41 -3.93 4.18
C LEU A 75 5.83 -2.73 4.90
N VAL A 76 6.57 -2.15 5.85
CA VAL A 76 6.13 -0.94 6.55
C VAL A 76 6.13 0.27 5.60
N ALA A 77 7.04 0.29 4.62
CA ALA A 77 7.15 1.32 3.61
C ALA A 77 5.89 1.39 2.71
N ASP A 78 5.45 0.26 2.18
CA ASP A 78 4.26 0.20 1.32
C ASP A 78 3.49 -1.12 1.48
N PRO A 79 2.67 -1.24 2.54
CA PRO A 79 1.91 -2.46 2.81
C PRO A 79 0.78 -2.67 1.79
N ASP A 80 0.31 -1.58 1.18
CA ASP A 80 -0.72 -1.61 0.15
C ASP A 80 -0.18 -2.26 -1.12
N ALA A 81 1.04 -1.89 -1.54
CA ALA A 81 1.68 -2.53 -2.68
C ALA A 81 2.07 -3.99 -2.42
N ALA A 82 2.42 -4.34 -1.18
CA ALA A 82 2.62 -5.72 -0.77
C ALA A 82 1.32 -6.54 -0.88
N ALA A 83 0.21 -6.01 -0.38
CA ALA A 83 -1.10 -6.64 -0.46
C ALA A 83 -1.54 -6.84 -1.92
N ARG A 84 -1.39 -5.83 -2.79
CA ARG A 84 -1.72 -5.95 -4.22
C ARG A 84 -0.93 -7.07 -4.91
N ARG A 85 0.37 -7.16 -4.64
CA ARG A 85 1.25 -8.23 -5.15
C ARG A 85 0.82 -9.61 -4.65
N ALA A 86 0.52 -9.74 -3.35
CA ALA A 86 0.04 -11.00 -2.78
C ALA A 86 -1.27 -11.46 -3.43
N GLY A 87 -2.24 -10.55 -3.58
CA GLY A 87 -3.51 -10.83 -4.26
C GLY A 87 -3.33 -11.25 -5.72
N ALA A 88 -2.43 -10.58 -6.44
CA ALA A 88 -2.14 -10.92 -7.83
C ALA A 88 -1.50 -12.32 -7.96
N VAL A 89 -0.69 -12.75 -6.99
CA VAL A 89 -0.17 -14.12 -6.95
C VAL A 89 -1.29 -15.13 -6.69
N LEU A 90 -2.20 -14.85 -5.74
CA LEU A 90 -3.35 -15.70 -5.44
C LEU A 90 -4.26 -15.91 -6.66
N HIS A 91 -4.47 -14.85 -7.44
CA HIS A 91 -5.37 -14.84 -8.59
C HIS A 91 -4.64 -15.00 -9.94
N GLY A 92 -3.37 -15.42 -9.95
CA GLY A 92 -2.58 -15.40 -11.18
C GLY A 92 -3.05 -16.34 -12.29
N ARG A 93 -3.88 -17.36 -12.00
CA ARG A 93 -4.58 -18.12 -13.04
C ARG A 93 -5.68 -17.29 -13.71
N ALA A 94 -6.48 -16.58 -12.93
CA ALA A 94 -7.50 -15.68 -13.44
C ALA A 94 -6.88 -14.51 -14.24
N LEU A 95 -5.74 -13.97 -13.78
CA LEU A 95 -4.97 -12.96 -14.54
C LEU A 95 -4.63 -13.43 -15.96
N ARG A 96 -4.17 -14.69 -16.11
CA ARG A 96 -3.83 -15.26 -17.43
C ARG A 96 -5.05 -15.48 -18.33
N ALA A 97 -6.24 -15.63 -17.76
CA ALA A 97 -7.48 -15.81 -18.51
C ALA A 97 -8.02 -14.49 -19.08
N VAL A 98 -7.47 -13.33 -18.69
CA VAL A 98 -7.86 -12.03 -19.24
C VAL A 98 -7.23 -11.84 -20.62
N LEU A 99 -7.97 -12.20 -21.67
CA LEU A 99 -7.51 -12.14 -23.06
C LEU A 99 -7.79 -10.79 -23.76
N SER A 100 -8.69 -9.97 -23.19
CA SER A 100 -9.10 -8.69 -23.79
C SER A 100 -8.13 -7.56 -23.40
N GLY A 101 -7.55 -6.89 -24.40
CA GLY A 101 -6.61 -5.78 -24.19
C GLY A 101 -7.14 -4.65 -23.29
N PRO A 102 -8.38 -4.15 -23.50
CA PRO A 102 -9.00 -3.17 -22.61
C PRO A 102 -9.18 -3.68 -21.17
N ALA A 103 -9.60 -4.94 -20.99
CA ALA A 103 -9.79 -5.53 -19.67
C ALA A 103 -8.45 -5.69 -18.92
N ALA A 104 -7.41 -6.15 -19.62
CA ALA A 104 -6.06 -6.25 -19.07
C ALA A 104 -5.50 -4.88 -18.68
N THR A 105 -5.75 -3.85 -19.51
CA THR A 105 -5.31 -2.47 -19.21
C THR A 105 -6.02 -1.91 -17.98
N ALA A 106 -7.35 -2.10 -17.88
CA ALA A 106 -8.12 -1.68 -16.72
C ALA A 106 -7.65 -2.39 -15.44
N LEU A 107 -7.33 -3.68 -15.54
CA LEU A 107 -6.84 -4.47 -14.42
C LEU A 107 -5.46 -4.00 -13.95
N ILE A 108 -4.51 -3.79 -14.87
CA ILE A 108 -3.19 -3.23 -14.56
C ILE A 108 -3.32 -1.84 -13.91
N ALA A 109 -4.24 -1.01 -14.39
CA ALA A 109 -4.49 0.30 -13.78
C ALA A 109 -5.04 0.19 -12.35
N ALA A 110 -5.82 -0.86 -12.05
CA ALA A 110 -6.40 -1.07 -10.72
C ALA A 110 -5.41 -1.68 -9.72
N ILE A 111 -4.61 -2.67 -10.13
CA ILE A 111 -3.74 -3.43 -9.21
C ILE A 111 -2.26 -3.03 -9.28
N GLY A 112 -1.84 -2.30 -10.31
CA GLY A 112 -0.46 -1.93 -10.57
C GLY A 112 0.27 -2.93 -11.49
N ARG A 113 1.27 -2.42 -12.21
CA ARG A 113 2.03 -3.19 -13.21
C ARG A 113 2.89 -4.27 -12.56
N GLU A 114 3.50 -3.94 -11.44
CA GLU A 114 4.41 -4.80 -10.69
C GLU A 114 3.64 -5.97 -10.08
N ALA A 115 2.50 -5.70 -9.47
CA ALA A 115 1.59 -6.73 -8.96
C ALA A 115 1.12 -7.67 -10.08
N HIS A 116 0.68 -7.10 -11.20
CA HIS A 116 0.27 -7.89 -12.36
C HIS A 116 1.41 -8.80 -12.87
N ALA A 117 2.62 -8.26 -13.03
CA ALA A 117 3.78 -9.02 -13.49
C ALA A 117 4.15 -10.16 -12.53
N LEU A 118 4.16 -9.91 -11.22
CA LEU A 118 4.43 -10.93 -10.21
C LEU A 118 3.37 -12.04 -10.23
N GLY A 119 2.09 -11.66 -10.36
CA GLY A 119 0.98 -12.62 -10.48
C GLY A 119 1.12 -13.53 -11.70
N LEU A 120 1.51 -12.99 -12.85
CA LEU A 120 1.78 -13.77 -14.06
C LEU A 120 3.03 -14.67 -13.95
N ARG A 121 4.01 -14.32 -13.12
CA ARG A 121 5.20 -15.17 -12.89
C ARG A 121 4.90 -16.33 -11.94
N HIS A 122 4.18 -16.08 -10.84
CA HIS A 122 4.09 -17.05 -9.74
C HIS A 122 2.72 -17.67 -9.51
N GLY A 123 1.62 -17.05 -9.98
CA GLY A 123 0.27 -17.49 -9.63
C GLY A 123 -0.26 -18.72 -10.40
N ALA A 124 0.60 -19.46 -11.12
CA ALA A 124 0.20 -20.74 -11.74
C ALA A 124 0.02 -21.87 -10.70
N ARG A 125 0.62 -21.70 -9.51
CA ARG A 125 0.68 -22.68 -8.44
C ARG A 125 -0.51 -22.65 -7.49
N MET A 126 -1.39 -21.66 -7.63
CA MET A 126 -2.57 -21.48 -6.79
C MET A 126 -3.81 -22.05 -7.47
N ASP A 127 -4.75 -22.56 -6.68
CA ASP A 127 -6.06 -22.94 -7.19
C ASP A 127 -6.83 -21.73 -7.69
N LEU A 128 -7.74 -21.98 -8.64
CA LEU A 128 -8.59 -20.90 -9.16
C LEU A 128 -9.52 -20.46 -8.01
N ARG A 129 -9.41 -19.19 -7.62
CA ARG A 129 -10.32 -18.56 -6.67
C ARG A 129 -11.46 -17.91 -7.43
N ASP A 130 -12.65 -17.95 -6.84
CA ASP A 130 -13.82 -17.25 -7.37
C ASP A 130 -13.59 -15.74 -7.25
N ASP A 131 -13.76 -15.02 -8.36
CA ASP A 131 -13.65 -13.57 -8.42
C ASP A 131 -15.02 -12.88 -8.36
N GLY A 132 -16.12 -13.63 -8.38
CA GLY A 132 -17.48 -13.10 -8.35
C GLY A 132 -17.79 -12.14 -9.50
N GLY A 133 -17.01 -12.17 -10.59
CA GLY A 133 -17.10 -11.23 -11.72
C GLY A 133 -16.37 -9.90 -11.53
N ASP A 134 -15.68 -9.68 -10.40
CA ASP A 134 -14.81 -8.52 -10.15
C ASP A 134 -13.39 -8.96 -9.72
N LEU A 135 -12.58 -9.33 -10.72
CA LEU A 135 -11.21 -9.78 -10.50
C LEU A 135 -10.33 -8.73 -9.80
N ALA A 136 -10.50 -7.45 -10.12
CA ALA A 136 -9.70 -6.40 -9.49
C ALA A 136 -10.05 -6.29 -7.99
N GLY A 137 -11.36 -6.26 -7.67
CA GLY A 137 -11.83 -6.27 -6.28
C GLY A 137 -11.38 -7.52 -5.52
N ALA A 138 -11.47 -8.70 -6.14
CA ALA A 138 -11.03 -9.96 -5.54
C ALA A 138 -9.52 -9.96 -5.23
N ILE A 139 -8.69 -9.48 -6.16
CA ILE A 139 -7.24 -9.33 -5.95
C ILE A 139 -6.95 -8.40 -4.77
N LEU A 140 -7.57 -7.22 -4.72
CA LEU A 140 -7.35 -6.27 -3.64
C LEU A 140 -7.81 -6.84 -2.30
N HIS A 141 -8.98 -7.47 -2.27
CA HIS A 141 -9.55 -8.06 -1.06
C HIS A 141 -8.70 -9.20 -0.51
N ASP A 142 -8.45 -10.22 -1.34
CA ASP A 142 -7.70 -11.42 -0.96
C ASP A 142 -6.24 -11.10 -0.67
N GLY A 143 -5.66 -10.11 -1.36
CA GLY A 143 -4.32 -9.61 -1.07
C GLY A 143 -4.18 -9.05 0.35
N HIS A 144 -5.14 -8.23 0.80
CA HIS A 144 -5.17 -7.75 2.18
C HIS A 144 -5.45 -8.88 3.17
N ALA A 145 -6.34 -9.80 2.84
CA ALA A 145 -6.63 -10.95 3.69
C ALA A 145 -5.38 -11.84 3.86
N CYS A 146 -4.61 -12.04 2.79
CA CYS A 146 -3.34 -12.78 2.79
C CYS A 146 -2.31 -12.10 3.70
N LEU A 147 -2.19 -10.78 3.58
CA LEU A 147 -1.32 -9.99 4.45
C LEU A 147 -1.75 -10.12 5.91
N GLY A 148 -3.04 -9.98 6.21
CA GLY A 148 -3.58 -10.19 7.57
C GLY A 148 -3.30 -11.58 8.12
N ALA A 149 -3.45 -12.62 7.28
CA ALA A 149 -3.15 -14.00 7.65
C ALA A 149 -1.68 -14.20 8.01
N TRP A 150 -0.77 -13.62 7.24
CA TRP A 150 0.66 -13.64 7.53
C TRP A 150 0.98 -12.88 8.83
N LEU A 151 0.39 -11.70 9.04
CA LEU A 151 0.59 -10.86 10.22
C LEU A 151 0.10 -11.51 11.53
N ASP A 152 -0.84 -12.46 11.49
CA ASP A 152 -1.31 -13.16 12.69
C ASP A 152 -0.22 -14.01 13.35
N GLY A 153 0.79 -14.44 12.57
CA GLY A 153 1.97 -15.14 13.04
C GLY A 153 3.17 -14.23 13.39
N GLN A 154 3.03 -12.91 13.24
CA GLN A 154 4.13 -11.95 13.43
C GLN A 154 4.11 -11.28 14.81
N PRO A 155 5.23 -10.68 15.25
CA PRO A 155 5.25 -9.85 16.45
C PRO A 155 4.19 -8.74 16.40
N GLU A 156 3.54 -8.50 17.54
CA GLU A 156 2.47 -7.50 17.66
C GLU A 156 2.93 -6.09 17.26
N SER A 157 4.20 -5.75 17.50
CA SER A 157 4.78 -4.47 17.08
C SER A 157 4.77 -4.30 15.56
N LEU A 158 5.21 -5.32 14.82
CA LEU A 158 5.20 -5.35 13.36
C LEU A 158 3.78 -5.31 12.83
N ARG A 159 2.90 -6.19 13.36
CA ARG A 159 1.48 -6.22 13.02
C ARG A 159 0.85 -4.84 13.14
N ARG A 160 1.05 -4.17 14.28
CA ARG A 160 0.49 -2.85 14.53
C ARG A 160 1.03 -1.80 13.55
N ALA A 161 2.33 -1.77 13.28
CA ALA A 161 2.89 -0.79 12.38
C ALA A 161 2.39 -0.93 10.94
N VAL A 162 2.25 -2.17 10.46
CA VAL A 162 1.69 -2.45 9.14
C VAL A 162 0.21 -2.04 9.08
N LEU A 163 -0.61 -2.42 10.06
CA LEU A 163 -2.03 -2.05 10.09
C LEU A 163 -2.25 -0.53 10.20
N LEU A 164 -1.36 0.19 10.90
CA LEU A 164 -1.40 1.64 10.98
C LEU A 164 -1.01 2.33 9.66
N ALA A 165 -0.21 1.69 8.82
CA ALA A 165 0.11 2.18 7.47
C ALA A 165 -1.00 1.87 6.44
N LEU A 166 -1.89 0.92 6.74
CA LEU A 166 -3.04 0.59 5.88
C LEU A 166 -4.27 1.45 6.18
N PRO A 167 -5.16 1.64 5.18
CA PRO A 167 -6.48 2.19 5.39
C PRO A 167 -7.27 1.41 6.47
N PRO A 168 -8.13 2.09 7.25
CA PRO A 168 -9.00 1.42 8.20
C PRO A 168 -10.05 0.55 7.50
N GLY A 169 -10.39 -0.58 8.12
CA GLY A 169 -11.43 -1.50 7.64
C GLY A 169 -10.97 -2.47 6.55
N THR A 170 -9.65 -2.52 6.27
CA THR A 170 -9.10 -3.48 5.32
C THR A 170 -9.26 -4.92 5.82
N PRO A 171 -9.34 -5.92 4.93
CA PRO A 171 -9.37 -7.32 5.32
C PRO A 171 -8.17 -7.75 6.18
N ALA A 172 -7.04 -7.04 6.10
CA ALA A 172 -5.85 -7.30 6.91
C ALA A 172 -6.07 -7.13 8.42
N GLU A 173 -7.03 -6.30 8.85
CA GLU A 173 -7.40 -6.13 10.26
C GLU A 173 -8.24 -7.29 10.81
N ARG A 174 -8.88 -8.04 9.92
CA ARG A 174 -9.75 -9.14 10.30
C ARG A 174 -8.91 -10.38 10.56
N ARG A 175 -9.33 -11.18 11.54
CA ARG A 175 -8.69 -12.47 11.77
C ARG A 175 -8.92 -13.35 10.52
N PRO A 176 -7.90 -14.05 10.01
CA PRO A 176 -8.07 -14.93 8.86
C PRO A 176 -9.13 -15.99 9.18
N ILE A 177 -10.21 -16.00 8.39
CA ILE A 177 -11.26 -17.02 8.45
C ILE A 177 -10.93 -18.18 7.48
N ASP A 178 -10.17 -17.89 6.42
CA ASP A 178 -9.80 -18.84 5.37
C ASP A 178 -8.53 -19.64 5.78
N PRO A 179 -8.65 -20.94 6.14
CA PRO A 179 -7.51 -21.76 6.54
C PRO A 179 -6.58 -22.07 5.36
N THR A 180 -7.08 -22.07 4.13
CA THR A 180 -6.25 -22.26 2.94
C THR A 180 -5.34 -21.06 2.76
N LEU A 181 -5.87 -19.84 2.92
CA LEU A 181 -5.10 -18.60 2.87
C LEU A 181 -4.02 -18.57 3.96
N ALA A 182 -4.35 -18.98 5.19
CA ALA A 182 -3.39 -19.07 6.29
C ALA A 182 -2.22 -20.02 5.99
N GLY A 183 -2.50 -21.13 5.29
CA GLY A 183 -1.49 -22.11 4.90
C GLY A 183 -0.49 -21.63 3.84
N VAL A 184 -0.88 -20.68 2.97
CA VAL A 184 -0.03 -20.21 1.85
C VAL A 184 0.55 -18.80 2.05
N ALA A 185 0.06 -18.07 3.06
CA ALA A 185 0.40 -16.66 3.25
C ALA A 185 1.92 -16.42 3.42
N ALA A 186 2.61 -17.28 4.19
CA ALA A 186 4.05 -17.16 4.39
C ALA A 186 4.85 -17.30 3.09
N ASP A 187 4.49 -18.28 2.25
CA ASP A 187 5.19 -18.51 0.98
C ASP A 187 4.94 -17.36 0.00
N ILE A 188 3.71 -16.84 -0.05
CA ILE A 188 3.37 -15.71 -0.90
C ILE A 188 4.11 -14.45 -0.44
N LEU A 189 4.10 -14.13 0.86
CA LEU A 189 4.78 -12.93 1.35
C LEU A 189 6.30 -13.02 1.18
N ALA A 190 6.90 -14.22 1.25
CA ALA A 190 8.30 -14.41 0.91
C ALA A 190 8.62 -14.19 -0.58
N LEU A 191 7.67 -14.40 -1.49
CA LEU A 191 7.81 -14.01 -2.90
C LEU A 191 7.70 -12.50 -3.07
N VAL A 192 6.71 -11.88 -2.42
CA VAL A 192 6.48 -10.43 -2.46
C VAL A 192 7.68 -9.67 -1.90
N GLU A 193 8.26 -10.14 -0.80
CA GLU A 193 9.47 -9.55 -0.20
C GLU A 193 10.62 -9.49 -1.19
N ARG A 194 10.90 -10.59 -1.89
CA ARG A 194 11.96 -10.65 -2.90
C ARG A 194 11.71 -9.66 -4.05
N ASP A 195 10.49 -9.68 -4.60
CA ASP A 195 10.09 -8.79 -5.70
C ASP A 195 10.18 -7.30 -5.31
N MET A 196 9.76 -6.96 -4.08
CA MET A 196 9.82 -5.58 -3.60
C MET A 196 11.25 -5.11 -3.32
N ARG A 197 12.15 -6.00 -2.88
CA ARG A 197 13.57 -5.68 -2.71
C ARG A 197 14.27 -5.46 -4.05
N GLU A 198 14.00 -6.31 -5.03
CA GLU A 198 14.53 -6.17 -6.39
C GLU A 198 14.07 -4.84 -7.02
N SER A 199 12.81 -4.45 -6.79
CA SER A 199 12.26 -3.18 -7.29
C SER A 199 12.91 -1.92 -6.68
N THR A 200 13.46 -2.01 -5.47
CA THR A 200 14.16 -0.89 -4.83
C THR A 200 15.61 -0.70 -5.31
N ASP A 201 16.25 -1.76 -5.80
CA ASP A 201 17.66 -1.71 -6.24
C ASP A 201 17.82 -1.19 -7.68
N GLU A 202 16.81 -1.42 -8.54
CA GLU A 202 16.85 -0.96 -9.95
C GLU A 202 16.75 0.56 -10.12
N GLY A 203 16.40 1.31 -9.06
CA GLY A 203 16.34 2.78 -9.07
C GLY A 203 17.67 3.49 -8.80
N SER A 204 18.77 2.77 -8.56
CA SER A 204 20.06 3.33 -8.13
C SER A 204 21.14 3.41 -9.22
N THR A 205 20.79 3.17 -10.49
CA THR A 205 21.76 3.24 -11.60
C THR A 205 21.42 4.40 -12.54
N ASP A 206 21.81 5.61 -12.15
CA ASP A 206 22.09 6.73 -13.07
C ASP A 206 22.95 7.74 -12.29
N ASP A 207 24.26 7.66 -12.51
CA ASP A 207 25.25 8.73 -12.28
C ASP A 207 26.29 8.66 -13.42
#